data_AF-A0A0P0NCH3-F1
#
_entry.id   AF-A0A0P0NCH3-F1
#
_cell.length_a   1.000
_cell.length_b   1.000
_cell.length_c   1.000
_cell.angle_alpha   90.00
_cell.angle_beta   90.00
_cell.angle_gamma   90.00
#
_symmetry.space_group_name_H-M   'P 1'
#
loop_
_entity.id
_entity.type
_entity.pdbx_description
1 polymer ?
#
loop_
_entity_poly.entity_id
_entity_poly.type
_entity_poly.pdbx_seq_one_letter_code
_entity_poly.pdbx_strand_id
1 'polypeptide(L)' 'MTTPAAANPFLDPLTDFGFKHLFATNGNTELLISFLNALFKGEKKIINVKYGATEYAGNHQIFKKVFF' A
#
# COMPACT_ATOMS: atom_id res chain seq x y z
N MET A 1 24.08 25.29 -20.13
CA MET A 1 23.03 24.26 -20.21
C MET A 1 22.61 23.93 -18.79
N THR A 2 21.51 24.49 -18.31
CA THR A 2 20.99 24.28 -16.95
C THR A 2 20.14 23.02 -16.93
N THR A 3 20.61 21.97 -16.26
CA THR A 3 19.86 20.74 -15.98
C THR A 3 18.58 21.10 -15.22
N PRO A 4 17.36 20.74 -15.68
CA PRO A 4 16.17 20.93 -14.86
C PRO A 4 16.32 20.05 -13.62
N ALA A 5 16.25 20.66 -12.43
CA ALA A 5 16.19 19.95 -11.17
C ALA A 5 15.06 18.91 -11.26
N ALA A 6 15.40 17.62 -11.14
CA ALA A 6 14.44 16.54 -11.21
C ALA A 6 13.35 16.79 -10.16
N ALA A 7 12.16 17.18 -10.60
CA ALA A 7 11.01 17.34 -9.73
C ALA A 7 10.68 15.96 -9.18
N ASN A 8 10.99 15.72 -7.91
CA ASN A 8 10.54 14.50 -7.24
C ASN A 8 9.02 14.55 -7.20
N PRO A 9 8.31 13.61 -7.85
CA PRO A 9 6.86 13.59 -7.82
C PRO A 9 6.40 13.41 -6.37
N PHE A 10 5.46 14.25 -5.94
CA PHE A 10 4.81 14.09 -4.65
C PHE A 10 4.04 12.76 -4.64
N LEU A 11 4.24 11.97 -3.59
CA LEU A 11 3.50 10.74 -3.37
C LEU A 11 2.28 11.05 -2.51
N ASP A 12 1.09 10.72 -3.00
CA ASP A 12 -0.13 10.76 -2.19
C ASP A 12 -0.28 9.44 -1.42
N PRO A 13 -0.12 9.44 -0.08
CA PRO A 13 -0.24 8.23 0.75
C PRO A 13 -1.66 7.65 0.78
N LEU A 14 -2.68 8.40 0.34
CA LEU A 14 -4.05 7.92 0.25
C LEU A 14 -4.31 7.08 -1.00
N THR A 15 -3.41 7.13 -1.97
CA THR A 15 -3.47 6.26 -3.15
C THR A 15 -2.86 4.90 -2.84
N ASP A 16 -3.41 3.84 -3.45
CA ASP A 16 -2.86 2.48 -3.34
C ASP A 16 -1.37 2.44 -3.75
N PHE A 17 -1.00 3.17 -4.82
CA PHE A 17 0.38 3.29 -5.25
C PHE A 17 1.26 4.00 -4.21
N GLY A 18 0.88 5.17 -3.73
CA GLY A 18 1.68 5.93 -2.77
C GLY A 18 1.83 5.19 -1.45
N PHE A 19 0.76 4.56 -0.96
CA PHE A 19 0.81 3.73 0.24
C PHE A 19 1.76 2.54 0.06
N LYS A 20 1.63 1.80 -1.05
CA LYS A 20 2.54 0.68 -1.35
C LYS A 20 3.98 1.14 -1.55
N HIS A 21 4.19 2.31 -2.15
CA HIS A 21 5.53 2.85 -2.34
C HIS A 21 6.19 3.18 -1.00
N LEU A 22 5.44 3.80 -0.09
CA LEU A 22 5.92 4.19 1.24
C LEU A 22 6.14 2.98 2.15
N PHE A 23 5.20 2.03 2.15
CA PHE A 23 5.13 0.98 3.17
C PHE A 23 5.33 -0.44 2.64
N ALA A 24 5.12 -0.73 1.36
CA ALA A 24 5.19 -2.09 0.79
C ALA A 24 6.49 -2.36 0.01
N THR A 25 7.49 -1.49 0.11
CA THR A 25 8.87 -1.75 -0.32
C THR A 25 9.54 -2.74 0.63
N ASN A 26 10.41 -3.61 0.09
CA ASN A 26 11.07 -4.68 0.83
C ASN A 26 11.73 -4.14 2.12
N GLY A 27 11.25 -4.60 3.28
CA GLY A 27 11.82 -4.27 4.60
C GLY A 27 11.16 -3.12 5.36
N ASN A 28 10.16 -2.42 4.80
CA ASN A 28 9.49 -1.30 5.48
C ASN A 28 8.33 -1.68 6.41
N THR A 29 8.22 -2.95 6.82
CA THR A 29 7.20 -3.40 7.78
C THR A 29 7.32 -2.69 9.14
N GLU A 30 8.53 -2.37 9.59
CA GLU A 30 8.76 -1.64 10.84
C GLU A 30 8.21 -0.20 10.77
N LEU A 31 8.34 0.44 9.60
CA LEU A 31 7.78 1.77 9.37
C LEU A 31 6.24 1.71 9.40
N LEU A 32 5.65 0.69 8.77
CA LEU A 32 4.21 0.47 8.81
C LEU A 32 3.72 0.21 10.24
N ILE A 33 4.42 -0.63 11.00
CA ILE A 33 4.09 -0.94 12.41
C ILE A 33 4.16 0.33 13.27
N SER A 34 5.22 1.14 13.13
CA SER A 34 5.37 2.37 13.91
C SER A 34 4.29 3.40 13.57
N PHE A 35 3.95 3.56 12.29
CA PHE A 35 2.85 4.42 11.84
C PHE A 35 1.50 3.99 12.43
N LEU A 36 1.17 2.70 12.33
CA LEU A 36 -0.10 2.19 12.85
C LEU A 36 -0.17 2.28 14.38
N ASN A 37 0.94 2.04 15.08
CA ASN A 37 0.98 2.19 16.54
C ASN A 37 0.82 3.65 16.99
N ALA A 38 1.31 4.61 16.20
CA ALA A 38 1.05 6.02 16.44
C ALA A 38 -0.44 6.34 16.23
N LEU A 39 -1.07 5.76 15.20
CA LEU A 39 -2.49 5.94 14.90
C LEU A 39 -3.41 5.34 15.97
N PHE A 40 -3.09 4.15 16.48
CA PHE A 40 -3.90 3.43 17.48
C PHE A 40 -3.46 3.65 18.93
N LYS A 41 -2.70 4.72 19.19
CA LYS A 41 -2.14 4.99 20.52
C LYS A 41 -3.24 5.02 21.58
N GLY A 42 -3.14 4.14 22.58
CA GLY A 42 -4.10 4.04 23.68
C GLY A 42 -5.17 2.96 23.49
N GLU A 43 -5.27 2.35 22.32
CA GLU A 43 -6.24 1.28 22.04
C GLU A 43 -5.55 -0.06 21.82
N LYS A 44 -4.60 -0.12 20.88
CA LYS A 44 -3.98 -1.37 20.42
C LYS A 44 -2.50 -1.18 20.16
N LYS A 45 -1.74 -2.26 20.34
CA LYS A 45 -0.33 -2.34 19.95
C LYS A 45 -0.13 -3.42 18.90
N ILE A 46 0.24 -3.00 17.70
CA ILE A 46 0.59 -3.89 16.59
C ILE A 46 2.05 -4.31 16.76
N ILE A 47 2.28 -5.62 16.79
CA ILE A 47 3.62 -6.23 16.97
C ILE A 47 4.19 -6.79 15.68
N ASN A 48 3.33 -7.16 14.73
CA ASN A 48 3.75 -7.78 13.48
C ASN A 48 2.69 -7.52 12.41
N VAL A 49 3.15 -7.33 11.18
CA VAL A 49 2.30 -7.19 9.99
C VAL A 49 2.86 -8.11 8.90
N LYS A 50 1.96 -8.79 8.19
CA LYS A 50 2.31 -9.58 7.01
C LYS A 50 1.55 -9.01 5.83
N TYR A 51 2.26 -8.72 4.74
CA TYR A 51 1.59 -8.40 3.48
C TYR A 51 0.87 -9.65 2.99
N GLY A 52 -0.41 -9.50 2.66
CA GLY A 52 -1.15 -10.54 1.95
C GLY A 52 -0.62 -10.68 0.52
N ALA A 53 -0.92 -11.82 -0.11
CA ALA A 53 -0.65 -12.00 -1.54
C ALA A 53 -1.37 -10.88 -2.33
N THR A 54 -0.66 -10.24 -3.25
CA THR A 54 -1.21 -9.18 -4.12
C THR A 54 -2.18 -9.74 -5.15
N GLU A 55 -2.16 -11.06 -5.35
CA GLU A 55 -3.04 -11.80 -6.24
C GLU A 55 -4.27 -12.28 -5.46
N TYR A 56 -5.30 -11.44 -5.41
CA TYR A 56 -6.62 -12.04 -5.55
C TYR A 56 -6.72 -12.43 -7.02
N ALA A 57 -6.45 -13.69 -7.35
CA ALA A 57 -7.02 -14.28 -8.54
C ALA A 57 -8.52 -14.10 -8.38
N GLY A 58 -9.03 -12.98 -8.90
CA GLY A 58 -10.44 -12.66 -8.86
C GLY A 58 -11.13 -13.89 -9.39
N ASN A 59 -11.98 -14.51 -8.59
CA ASN A 59 -12.74 -15.67 -9.02
C ASN A 59 -13.69 -15.16 -10.10
N HIS A 60 -13.20 -15.06 -11.34
CA HIS A 60 -13.91 -14.56 -12.51
C HIS A 60 -15.00 -15.55 -12.96
N GLN A 61 -15.44 -16.46 -12.07
CA GLN A 61 -16.55 -17.38 -12.30
C GLN A 61 -17.91 -16.68 -12.28
N ILE A 62 -17.99 -15.41 -11.87
CA ILE A 62 -19.22 -14.61 -11.81
C ILE A 62 -18.83 -13.26 -12.43
N PHE A 63 -18.86 -13.04 -13.75
CA PHE A 63 -20.05 -12.76 -14.56
C PHE A 63 -19.72 -12.97 -16.06
N LYS A 64 -19.96 -14.16 -16.60
CA LYS A 64 -20.32 -14.30 -18.03
C LYS A 64 -21.83 -14.47 -18.12
N LYS A 65 -22.57 -13.37 -17.97
CA LYS A 65 -23.99 -13.37 -18.36
C LYS A 65 -24.04 -13.11 -19.87
N VAL A 66 -24.03 -14.18 -20.64
CA VAL A 66 -24.37 -14.14 -22.07
C VAL A 66 -25.86 -13.88 -22.15
N PHE A 67 -26.25 -12.81 -22.83
CA PHE A 67 -27.63 -12.57 -23.23
C PHE A 67 -27.82 -13.26 -24.60
N PHE A 68 -28.83 -14.13 -24.71
CA PHE A 68 -29.34 -14.66 -25.97
C PHE A 68 -30.55 -13.84 -26.40
#